data_AF-A0A455U0R6-F1
#
_entry.id   AF-A0A455U0R6-F1
#
_cell.length_a   1.000
_cell.length_b   1.000
_cell.length_c   1.000
_cell.angle_alpha   90.00
_cell.angle_beta   90.00
_cell.angle_gamma   90.00
#
_symmetry.space_group_name_H-M   'P 1'
#
loop_
_entity.id
_entity.type
_entity.pdbx_description
1 polymer ?
#
loop_
_entity_poly.entity_id
_entity_poly.type
_entity_poly.pdbx_seq_one_letter_code
_entity_poly.pdbx_strand_id
1 'polypeptide(L)'
;MDALGLLEQVEAVNNTLPYGDRSGDVIEPLLTDQWFVAVESLAKPAIEAVENGNIQFVPKNYENMYFAWMRDLQDWCISRQLWWGHRIPAWYDPEGNVYVARSEEEAREKHALDPELVLTQDEDVLDTWFSSGLWTFGTLGWPEKRRNWRPSIPPACW
;
A
#
# COMPACT_ATOMS: atom_id res chain seq x y z
N MET A 1 -19.14 -29.83 -19.30
CA MET A 1 -20.31 -29.11 -19.81
C MET A 1 -20.91 -29.84 -21.01
N ASP A 2 -20.18 -30.01 -22.11
CA ASP A 2 -20.68 -30.73 -23.30
C ASP A 2 -21.11 -32.18 -23.05
N ALA A 3 -20.24 -33.00 -22.45
CA ALA A 3 -20.55 -34.41 -22.18
C ALA A 3 -21.73 -34.60 -21.21
N LEU A 4 -22.16 -33.54 -20.51
CA LEU A 4 -23.29 -33.55 -19.58
C LEU A 4 -24.56 -32.92 -20.18
N GLY A 5 -24.53 -32.44 -21.43
CA GLY A 5 -25.66 -31.78 -22.09
C GLY A 5 -26.03 -30.42 -21.48
N LEU A 6 -25.08 -29.77 -20.77
CA LEU A 6 -25.30 -28.50 -20.07
C LEU A 6 -24.79 -27.28 -20.84
N LEU A 7 -24.27 -27.47 -22.06
CA LEU A 7 -23.78 -26.38 -22.91
C LEU A 7 -24.86 -26.03 -23.95
N GLU A 8 -25.38 -24.81 -23.87
CA GLU A 8 -26.37 -24.30 -24.83
C GLU A 8 -25.70 -23.74 -26.08
N GLN A 9 -24.64 -22.93 -25.92
CA GLN A 9 -23.97 -22.24 -27.02
C GLN A 9 -22.52 -21.88 -26.67
N VAL A 10 -21.66 -21.83 -27.68
CA VAL A 10 -20.31 -21.25 -27.62
C VAL A 10 -20.23 -20.11 -28.61
N GLU A 11 -19.88 -18.92 -28.12
CA GLU A 11 -19.68 -17.72 -28.95
C GLU A 11 -18.29 -17.14 -28.72
N ALA A 12 -17.69 -16.60 -29.78
CA ALA A 12 -16.45 -15.86 -29.69
C ALA A 12 -16.74 -14.41 -29.26
N VAL A 13 -16.16 -13.98 -28.14
CA VAL A 13 -16.32 -12.62 -27.61
C VAL A 13 -14.96 -11.94 -27.54
N ASN A 14 -14.90 -10.69 -27.99
CA ASN A 14 -13.73 -9.84 -27.79
C ASN A 14 -13.79 -9.24 -26.38
N ASN A 15 -12.84 -9.59 -25.53
CA ASN A 15 -12.73 -9.06 -24.18
C ASN A 15 -11.41 -8.32 -23.98
N THR A 16 -11.44 -7.24 -23.21
CA THR A 16 -10.22 -6.53 -22.79
C THR A 16 -9.74 -7.16 -21.49
N LEU A 17 -8.57 -7.79 -21.51
CA LEU A 17 -7.98 -8.43 -20.34
C LEU A 17 -6.97 -7.49 -19.66
N PRO A 18 -6.92 -7.46 -18.32
CA PRO A 18 -5.85 -6.79 -17.59
C PRO A 18 -4.56 -7.62 -17.66
N TYR A 19 -3.43 -6.93 -17.82
CA TYR A 19 -2.11 -7.55 -17.89
C TYR A 19 -1.18 -6.97 -16.82
N GLY A 20 -0.29 -7.80 -16.29
CA GLY A 20 0.75 -7.36 -15.38
C GLY A 20 1.72 -6.44 -16.11
N ASP A 21 1.91 -5.22 -15.59
CA ASP A 21 2.76 -4.20 -16.21
C ASP A 21 4.22 -4.67 -16.44
N ARG A 22 4.73 -5.55 -15.57
CA ARG A 22 6.11 -6.06 -15.65
C ARG A 22 6.26 -7.36 -16.43
N SER A 23 5.34 -8.32 -16.28
CA SER A 23 5.48 -9.64 -16.91
C SER A 23 4.74 -9.75 -18.25
N GLY A 24 3.68 -8.95 -18.45
CA GLY A 24 2.80 -9.06 -19.59
C GLY A 24 1.83 -10.26 -19.53
N ASP A 25 1.74 -10.94 -18.39
CA ASP A 25 0.79 -12.04 -18.18
C ASP A 25 -0.59 -11.52 -17.81
N VAL A 26 -1.64 -12.32 -18.08
CA VAL A 26 -3.01 -12.00 -17.70
C VAL A 26 -3.14 -12.02 -16.18
N ILE A 27 -3.75 -10.98 -15.61
CA ILE A 27 -4.00 -10.89 -14.17
C ILE A 27 -5.24 -11.70 -13.81
N GLU A 28 -5.11 -12.57 -12.82
CA GLU A 28 -6.21 -13.34 -12.24
C GLU A 28 -6.58 -12.80 -10.85
N PRO A 29 -7.83 -12.36 -10.62
CA PRO A 29 -8.28 -11.96 -9.30
C PRO A 29 -8.37 -13.18 -8.36
N LEU A 30 -7.70 -13.11 -7.22
CA LEU A 30 -7.76 -14.12 -6.17
C LEU A 30 -8.04 -13.48 -4.81
N LEU A 31 -8.92 -14.09 -4.02
CA LEU A 31 -9.17 -13.67 -2.64
C LEU A 31 -8.05 -14.18 -1.74
N THR A 32 -7.33 -13.24 -1.14
CA THR A 32 -6.23 -13.51 -0.21
C THR A 32 -6.24 -12.45 0.90
N ASP A 33 -5.77 -12.83 2.09
CA ASP A 33 -5.56 -11.87 3.17
C ASP A 33 -4.35 -11.00 2.83
N GLN A 34 -4.52 -9.68 2.89
CA GLN A 34 -3.52 -8.68 2.50
C GLN A 34 -3.61 -7.47 3.41
N TRP A 35 -2.53 -6.69 3.46
CA TRP A 35 -2.46 -5.45 4.23
C TRP A 35 -2.96 -4.28 3.40
N PHE A 36 -3.93 -3.55 3.93
CA PHE A 36 -4.51 -2.37 3.29
C PHE A 36 -4.34 -1.12 4.14
N VAL A 37 -4.17 0.02 3.46
CA VAL A 37 -4.24 1.34 4.08
C VAL A 37 -5.58 1.97 3.73
N ALA A 38 -6.29 2.45 4.76
CA ALA A 38 -7.54 3.20 4.63
C ALA A 38 -7.26 4.61 4.04
N VAL A 39 -7.33 4.72 2.72
CA VAL A 39 -6.86 5.92 2.00
C VAL A 39 -7.82 7.10 2.08
N GLU A 40 -9.11 6.85 2.35
CA GLU A 40 -10.12 7.92 2.42
C GLU A 40 -9.74 9.00 3.44
N SER A 41 -9.17 8.58 4.58
CA SER A 41 -8.72 9.48 5.64
C SER A 41 -7.48 10.30 5.24
N LEU A 42 -6.64 9.75 4.36
CA LEU A 42 -5.42 10.38 3.86
C LEU A 42 -5.69 11.30 2.66
N ALA A 43 -6.72 11.00 1.88
CA ALA A 43 -7.09 11.78 0.70
C ALA A 43 -7.58 13.20 1.06
N LYS A 44 -8.37 13.33 2.12
CA LYS A 44 -8.96 14.60 2.58
C LYS A 44 -7.92 15.72 2.76
N PRO A 45 -6.89 15.58 3.60
CA PRO A 45 -5.89 16.65 3.78
C PRO A 45 -5.08 16.94 2.50
N ALA A 46 -4.91 15.95 1.61
CA ALA A 46 -4.20 16.13 0.35
C ALA A 46 -5.03 16.94 -0.66
N ILE A 47 -6.33 16.67 -0.77
CA ILE A 47 -7.29 17.45 -1.57
C ILE A 47 -7.32 18.89 -1.06
N GLU A 48 -7.49 19.09 0.25
CA GLU A 48 -7.53 20.42 0.88
C GLU A 48 -6.25 21.22 0.63
N ALA A 49 -5.09 20.57 0.59
CA ALA A 49 -3.82 21.25 0.31
C ALA A 49 -3.77 21.84 -1.11
N VAL A 50 -4.38 21.16 -2.08
CA VAL A 50 -4.48 21.65 -3.47
C VAL A 50 -5.58 22.70 -3.60
N GLU A 51 -6.75 22.47 -3.00
CA GLU A 51 -7.88 23.41 -3.02
C GLU A 51 -7.54 24.77 -2.38
N ASN A 52 -6.78 24.75 -1.28
CA ASN A 52 -6.32 25.96 -0.60
C ASN A 52 -5.11 26.64 -1.28
N GLY A 53 -4.54 26.01 -2.32
CA GLY A 53 -3.38 26.53 -3.04
C GLY A 53 -2.03 26.39 -2.33
N ASN A 54 -1.97 25.55 -1.28
CA ASN A 54 -0.70 25.19 -0.63
C ASN A 54 0.18 24.33 -1.57
N ILE A 55 -0.46 23.60 -2.48
CA ILE A 55 0.16 22.88 -3.60
C ILE A 55 -0.42 23.45 -4.88
N GLN A 56 0.44 23.75 -5.85
CA GLN A 56 0.04 24.28 -7.16
C GLN A 56 0.62 23.39 -8.26
N PHE A 57 -0.24 22.93 -9.16
CA PHE A 57 0.19 22.14 -10.31
C PHE A 57 0.60 23.04 -11.47
N VAL A 58 1.69 22.66 -12.14
CA VAL A 58 2.15 23.32 -13.36
C VAL A 58 2.33 22.26 -14.45
N PRO A 59 1.51 22.26 -15.51
CA PRO A 59 0.33 23.09 -15.78
C PRO A 59 -0.89 22.85 -14.86
N LYS A 60 -1.73 23.89 -14.71
CA LYS A 60 -2.89 23.89 -13.81
C LYS A 60 -3.97 22.86 -14.16
N ASN A 61 -4.11 22.47 -15.42
CA ASN A 61 -5.13 21.50 -15.83
C ASN A 61 -4.94 20.10 -15.21
N TYR A 62 -3.76 19.77 -14.67
CA TYR A 62 -3.54 18.53 -13.94
C TYR A 62 -4.29 18.45 -12.60
N GLU A 63 -4.73 19.58 -12.03
CA GLU A 63 -5.59 19.58 -10.83
C GLU A 63 -6.88 18.77 -11.05
N ASN A 64 -7.49 18.88 -12.24
CA ASN A 64 -8.72 18.15 -12.55
C ASN A 64 -8.51 16.63 -12.56
N MET A 65 -7.39 16.17 -13.13
CA MET A 65 -7.02 14.75 -13.14
C MET A 65 -6.71 14.26 -11.73
N TYR A 66 -5.97 15.06 -10.95
CA TYR A 66 -5.69 14.77 -9.56
C TYR A 66 -6.98 14.63 -8.74
N PHE A 67 -7.90 15.59 -8.81
CA PHE A 67 -9.16 15.53 -8.08
C PHE A 67 -10.06 14.38 -8.53
N ALA A 68 -10.09 14.06 -9.82
CA ALA A 68 -10.83 12.91 -10.33
C ALA A 68 -10.33 11.61 -9.68
N TRP A 69 -9.00 11.44 -9.56
CA TRP A 69 -8.41 10.27 -8.93
C TRP A 69 -8.62 10.26 -7.41
N MET A 70 -8.32 11.37 -6.75
CA MET A 70 -8.35 11.47 -5.28
C MET A 70 -9.74 11.32 -4.67
N ARG A 71 -10.81 11.62 -5.43
CA ARG A 71 -12.21 11.51 -4.98
C ARG A 71 -12.79 10.10 -5.10
N ASP A 72 -12.15 9.22 -5.86
CA ASP A 72 -12.61 7.84 -6.12
C ASP A 72 -11.53 6.81 -5.77
N LEU A 73 -10.76 7.09 -4.73
CA LEU A 73 -9.70 6.21 -4.26
C LEU A 73 -10.27 4.96 -3.60
N GLN A 74 -9.69 3.81 -3.95
CA GLN A 74 -9.90 2.54 -3.27
C GLN A 74 -8.76 2.28 -2.29
N ASP A 75 -9.03 1.54 -1.21
CA ASP A 75 -8.02 1.19 -0.22
C ASP A 75 -6.79 0.55 -0.86
N TRP A 76 -5.64 1.02 -0.43
CA TRP A 76 -4.38 0.67 -1.07
C TRP A 76 -3.82 -0.60 -0.43
N CYS A 77 -3.78 -1.68 -1.21
CA CYS A 77 -3.05 -2.90 -0.86
C CYS A 77 -1.54 -2.60 -0.85
N ILE A 78 -0.93 -2.63 0.34
CA ILE A 78 0.50 -2.33 0.56
C ILE A 78 1.37 -3.56 0.72
N SER A 79 0.80 -4.76 0.88
CA SER A 79 1.56 -6.01 0.94
C SER A 79 1.87 -6.56 -0.45
N ARG A 80 3.04 -7.18 -0.59
CA ARG A 80 3.53 -7.80 -1.82
C ARG A 80 4.24 -9.11 -1.50
N GLN A 81 3.91 -10.17 -2.23
CA GLN A 81 4.55 -11.49 -2.14
C GLN A 81 5.84 -11.50 -2.98
N LEU A 82 6.77 -10.61 -2.65
CA LEU A 82 8.06 -10.45 -3.35
C LEU A 82 9.20 -10.70 -2.38
N TRP A 83 10.35 -11.13 -2.92
CA TRP A 83 11.55 -11.34 -2.11
C TRP A 83 12.29 -10.04 -1.79
N TRP A 84 12.08 -8.99 -2.59
CA TRP A 84 12.74 -7.70 -2.42
C TRP A 84 11.74 -6.65 -1.91
N GLY A 85 12.06 -6.05 -0.77
CA GLY A 85 11.31 -4.96 -0.17
C GLY A 85 11.52 -4.92 1.35
N HIS A 86 10.87 -3.96 2.00
CA HIS A 86 10.88 -3.87 3.46
C HIS A 86 9.87 -4.87 4.03
N ARG A 87 10.32 -5.83 4.85
CA ARG A 87 9.41 -6.78 5.51
C ARG A 87 8.35 -6.05 6.33
N ILE A 88 7.10 -6.49 6.21
CA ILE A 88 6.00 -5.92 6.99
C ILE A 88 6.28 -6.20 8.47
N PRO A 89 6.22 -5.17 9.34
CA PRO A 89 6.58 -5.34 10.73
C PRO A 89 5.32 -5.75 11.51
N ALA A 90 4.81 -6.93 11.17
CA ALA A 90 3.71 -7.62 11.83
C ALA A 90 4.16 -9.04 12.20
N TRP A 91 3.76 -9.51 13.36
CA TRP A 91 4.10 -10.82 13.91
C TRP A 91 2.82 -11.60 14.20
N TYR A 92 2.88 -12.89 13.94
CA TYR A 92 1.81 -13.85 14.19
C TYR A 92 2.23 -14.85 15.25
N ASP A 93 1.31 -15.19 16.14
CA ASP A 93 1.43 -16.36 17.00
C ASP A 93 0.86 -17.62 16.32
N PRO A 94 1.02 -18.83 16.90
CA PRO A 94 0.48 -20.06 16.33
C PRO A 94 -1.06 -20.10 16.25
N GLU A 95 -1.74 -19.26 17.02
CA GLU A 95 -3.20 -19.14 17.04
C GLU A 95 -3.72 -18.18 15.95
N GLY A 96 -2.83 -17.44 15.27
CA GLY A 96 -3.15 -16.50 14.21
C GLY A 96 -3.44 -15.07 14.69
N ASN A 97 -3.15 -14.73 15.95
CA ASN A 97 -3.26 -13.35 16.43
C ASN A 97 -2.14 -12.49 15.83
N VAL A 98 -2.45 -11.21 15.57
CA VAL A 98 -1.54 -10.28 14.88
C VAL A 98 -1.04 -9.20 15.83
N TYR A 99 0.27 -8.99 15.85
CA TYR A 99 0.96 -7.99 16.66
C TYR A 99 1.80 -7.08 15.78
N VAL A 100 1.70 -5.75 15.95
CA VAL A 100 2.39 -4.77 15.08
C VAL A 100 3.30 -3.85 15.92
N ALA A 101 4.59 -3.88 15.61
CA ALA A 101 5.68 -3.17 16.29
C ALA A 101 6.86 -2.96 15.31
N ARG A 102 8.04 -2.45 15.69
CA ARG A 102 9.18 -2.33 14.76
C ARG A 102 10.16 -3.49 14.83
N SER A 103 10.17 -4.19 15.96
CA SER A 103 10.92 -5.42 16.17
C SER A 103 10.11 -6.40 17.00
N GLU A 104 10.55 -7.66 17.07
CA GLU A 104 9.90 -8.69 17.87
C GLU A 104 9.95 -8.32 19.37
N GLU A 105 11.06 -7.76 19.84
CA GLU A 105 11.20 -7.31 21.23
C GLU A 105 10.19 -6.21 21.55
N GLU A 106 10.03 -5.22 20.66
CA GLU A 106 9.02 -4.17 20.83
C GLU A 106 7.60 -4.76 20.79
N ALA A 107 7.33 -5.77 19.95
CA ALA A 107 6.03 -6.44 19.92
C ALA A 107 5.73 -7.11 21.27
N ARG A 108 6.70 -7.84 21.83
CA ARG A 108 6.57 -8.52 23.12
C ARG A 108 6.33 -7.54 24.25
N GLU A 109 7.11 -6.46 24.31
CA GLU A 109 6.94 -5.41 25.34
C GLU A 109 5.59 -4.69 25.22
N LYS A 110 5.25 -4.24 24.02
CA LYS A 110 4.04 -3.43 23.74
C LYS A 110 2.75 -4.22 24.00
N HIS A 111 2.75 -5.51 23.69
CA HIS A 111 1.59 -6.37 23.82
C HIS A 111 1.63 -7.27 25.06
N ALA A 112 2.64 -7.13 25.92
CA ALA A 112 2.85 -7.93 27.14
C ALA A 112 2.79 -9.44 26.87
N LEU A 113 3.50 -9.88 25.83
CA LEU A 113 3.50 -11.28 25.37
C LEU A 113 4.43 -12.13 26.23
N ASP A 114 4.08 -13.41 26.38
CA ASP A 114 4.94 -14.40 27.03
C ASP A 114 6.27 -14.53 26.26
N PRO A 115 7.43 -14.49 26.94
CA PRO A 115 8.73 -14.76 26.31
C PRO A 115 8.80 -16.08 25.54
N GLU A 116 8.05 -17.09 25.98
CA GLU A 116 8.04 -18.42 25.35
C GLU A 116 7.06 -18.53 24.17
N LEU A 117 6.22 -17.51 23.95
CA LEU A 117 5.30 -17.51 22.80
C LEU A 117 6.11 -17.40 21.51
N VAL A 118 5.94 -18.36 20.61
CA VAL A 118 6.59 -18.35 19.29
C VAL A 118 5.94 -17.25 18.44
N LEU A 119 6.76 -16.34 17.92
CA LEU A 119 6.31 -15.30 17.00
C LEU A 119 6.97 -15.50 15.64
N THR A 120 6.19 -15.36 14.58
CA THR A 120 6.67 -15.40 13.19
C THR A 120 6.36 -14.08 12.52
N GLN A 121 7.37 -13.40 11.98
CA GLN A 121 7.14 -12.17 11.22
C GLN A 121 6.50 -12.47 9.87
N ASP A 122 5.55 -11.63 9.46
CA ASP A 122 4.93 -11.65 8.13
C ASP A 122 5.97 -11.79 7.01
N GLU A 123 5.75 -12.72 6.09
CA GLU A 123 6.66 -13.00 4.96
C GLU A 123 6.60 -11.94 3.86
N ASP A 124 5.49 -11.19 3.80
CA ASP A 124 5.29 -10.16 2.79
C ASP A 124 6.21 -8.96 2.99
N VAL A 125 6.43 -8.26 1.89
CA VAL A 125 7.14 -6.98 1.86
C VAL A 125 6.20 -5.84 1.52
N LEU A 126 6.54 -4.65 1.97
CA LEU A 126 5.84 -3.41 1.63
C LEU A 126 6.06 -3.06 0.16
N ASP A 127 5.00 -2.55 -0.47
CA ASP A 127 5.03 -1.97 -1.81
C ASP A 127 6.15 -0.92 -1.92
N THR A 128 6.89 -0.93 -3.03
CA THR A 128 7.94 0.06 -3.29
C THR A 128 7.38 1.48 -3.18
N TRP A 129 6.16 1.72 -3.66
CA TRP A 129 5.50 3.03 -3.59
C TRP A 129 5.23 3.49 -2.15
N PHE A 130 5.07 2.56 -1.19
CA PHE A 130 4.94 2.89 0.23
C PHE A 130 6.22 3.57 0.74
N SER A 131 7.37 2.99 0.45
CA SER A 131 8.67 3.56 0.84
C SER A 131 8.98 4.86 0.08
N SER A 132 8.63 4.95 -1.21
CA SER A 132 8.83 6.15 -2.02
C SER A 132 8.01 7.34 -1.50
N GLY A 133 6.80 7.09 -0.99
CA GLY A 133 5.96 8.13 -0.37
C GLY A 133 6.59 8.77 0.87
N LEU A 134 7.53 8.10 1.52
CA LEU A 134 8.23 8.60 2.72
C LEU A 134 9.50 9.41 2.40
N TRP A 135 9.85 9.60 1.13
CA TRP A 135 11.09 10.25 0.70
C TRP A 135 11.30 11.65 1.31
N THR A 136 10.24 12.46 1.34
CA THR A 136 10.27 13.84 1.88
C THR A 136 10.60 13.89 3.37
N PHE A 137 10.44 12.77 4.07
CA PHE A 137 10.78 12.61 5.48
C PHE A 137 12.14 11.93 5.65
N GLY A 138 12.34 10.78 5.00
CA GLY A 138 13.51 9.93 5.19
C GLY A 138 14.83 10.62 4.84
N THR A 139 14.84 11.45 3.79
CA THR A 139 16.03 12.21 3.39
C THR A 139 16.43 13.30 4.39
N LEU A 140 15.49 13.77 5.20
CA LEU A 140 15.71 14.79 6.23
C LEU A 140 16.09 14.20 7.59
N GLY A 141 16.31 12.88 7.65
CA GLY A 141 16.74 12.17 8.84
C GLY A 141 15.61 11.55 9.65
N TRP A 142 14.34 11.79 9.30
CA TRP A 142 13.23 11.08 9.95
C TRP A 142 13.40 9.57 9.79
N PRO A 143 13.16 8.74 10.84
CA PRO A 143 12.53 9.09 12.13
C PRO A 143 13.48 9.64 13.20
N GLU A 144 14.79 9.64 12.97
CA GLU A 144 15.77 10.22 13.89
C GLU A 144 15.71 11.75 13.82
N LYS A 145 15.41 12.43 14.92
CA LYS A 145 15.37 13.91 14.97
C LYS A 145 16.78 14.52 14.92
N ARG A 146 17.52 14.32 13.81
CA ARG A 146 18.82 14.96 13.60
C ARG A 146 18.64 16.47 13.40
N ARG A 147 19.71 17.22 13.67
CA ARG A 147 19.76 18.69 13.87
C ARG A 147 19.16 19.58 12.76
N ASN A 148 18.85 19.04 11.58
CA ASN A 148 18.23 19.75 10.46
C ASN A 148 16.73 19.45 10.27
N TRP A 149 16.09 18.72 11.19
CA TRP A 149 14.64 18.53 11.15
C TRP A 149 13.91 19.85 11.38
N ARG A 150 13.44 20.47 10.31
CA ARG A 150 12.38 21.48 10.31
C ARG A 150 11.20 20.85 9.56
N PRO A 151 9.96 20.95 10.06
CA PRO A 151 8.76 20.53 9.34
C PRO A 151 8.44 21.51 8.20
N SER A 152 9.44 21.89 7.41
CA SER A 152 9.25 22.54 6.13
C SER A 152 9.32 21.43 5.09
N ILE A 153 8.16 21.05 4.57
CA ILE A 153 8.05 20.18 3.39
C ILE A 153 8.94 20.84 2.31
N PRO A 154 10.03 20.20 1.86
CA PRO A 154 10.79 20.73 0.74
C PRO A 154 9.80 20.86 -0.43
N PRO A 155 9.86 21.93 -1.24
CA PRO A 155 8.98 22.05 -2.40
C PRO A 155 9.21 20.81 -3.25
N ALA A 156 8.26 19.89 -3.23
CA ALA A 156 8.27 18.76 -4.12
C ALA A 156 7.98 19.35 -5.50
N CYS A 157 8.99 19.41 -6.35
CA CYS A 157 8.79 19.67 -7.76
C CYS A 157 8.01 18.46 -8.32
N TRP A 158 6.69 18.61 -8.40
CA TRP A 158 5.80 17.80 -9.23
C TRP A 158 5.27 18.68 -10.35
#